data_AF-A0A970G9K9-F1
#
_entry.id   AF-A0A970G9K9-F1
#
_cell.length_a   1.000
_cell.length_b   1.000
_cell.length_c   1.000
_cell.angle_alpha   90.00
_cell.angle_beta   90.00
_cell.angle_gamma   90.00
#
_symmetry.space_group_name_H-M   'P 1'
#
loop_
_entity.id
_entity.type
_entity.pdbx_description
1 polymer ?
#
loop_
_entity_poly.entity_id
_entity_poly.type
_entity_poly.pdbx_seq_one_letter_code
_entity_poly.pdbx_strand_id
1 'polypeptide(L)'
;MTLGKYRLYVLAGVVVLLLLAIVIWWSSQMKPEKKPLPTEEDWYVIFSVNNQKATAYTNHSGNALSSSGKKYFFGSVAVHPRYPVNAGGDPLKPIIPYNTVLYLQEPLNINGQPFYTLQVIDTGDINYRLHSDSPYWIDVYHGSGDYWSIVNSQDFGIQYVDYYWIEKWK
;
A
#
# COMPACT_ATOMS: atom_id res chain seq x y z
N MET A 1 -24.56 16.79 -47.90
CA MET A 1 -24.20 17.89 -46.97
C MET A 1 -22.69 17.97 -46.87
N THR A 2 -22.07 18.91 -47.58
CA THR A 2 -20.62 19.16 -47.50
C THR A 2 -20.31 19.79 -46.14
N LEU A 3 -19.60 19.05 -45.29
CA LEU A 3 -19.11 19.57 -44.02
C LEU A 3 -18.22 20.79 -44.32
N GLY A 4 -18.63 21.99 -43.89
CA GLY A 4 -17.86 23.20 -44.13
C GLY A 4 -16.45 23.06 -43.54
N LYS A 5 -15.42 23.53 -44.27
CA LYS A 5 -13.99 23.38 -43.91
C LYS A 5 -13.71 23.72 -42.44
N TYR A 6 -14.42 24.70 -41.88
CA TYR A 6 -14.35 25.08 -40.47
C TYR A 6 -14.75 23.96 -39.49
N ARG A 7 -15.83 23.23 -39.77
CA ARG A 7 -16.25 22.06 -38.98
C ARG A 7 -15.25 20.91 -39.07
N LEU A 8 -14.59 20.77 -40.21
CA LEU A 8 -13.52 19.79 -40.40
C LEU A 8 -12.30 20.11 -39.55
N TYR A 9 -11.89 21.40 -39.48
CA TYR A 9 -10.79 21.84 -38.62
C TYR A 9 -11.11 21.69 -37.12
N VAL A 10 -12.35 21.97 -36.71
CA VAL A 10 -12.80 21.77 -35.32
C VAL A 10 -12.76 20.29 -34.95
N LEU A 11 -13.27 19.40 -35.82
CA LEU A 11 -13.22 17.95 -35.60
C LEU A 11 -11.77 17.44 -35.52
N ALA A 12 -10.90 17.89 -36.42
CA ALA A 12 -9.49 17.53 -36.39
C ALA A 12 -8.81 17.99 -35.09
N GLY A 13 -9.11 19.21 -34.63
CA GLY A 13 -8.59 19.72 -33.35
C GLY A 13 -9.03 18.90 -32.14
N VAL A 14 -10.30 18.50 -32.10
CA VAL A 14 -10.83 17.64 -31.02
C VAL A 14 -10.16 16.26 -31.02
N VAL A 15 -9.97 15.66 -32.19
CA VAL A 15 -9.27 14.37 -32.32
C VAL A 15 -7.83 14.47 -31.85
N VAL A 16 -7.11 15.54 -32.20
CA VAL A 16 -5.72 15.75 -31.74
C VAL A 16 -5.66 15.91 -30.22
N LEU A 17 -6.58 16.66 -29.61
CA LEU A 17 -6.64 16.82 -28.16
C LEU A 17 -6.95 15.50 -27.43
N LEU A 18 -7.85 14.68 -27.98
CA LEU A 18 -8.15 13.36 -27.42
C LEU A 18 -6.94 12.42 -27.49
N LEU A 19 -6.22 12.41 -28.61
CA LEU A 19 -4.99 11.62 -28.75
C LEU A 19 -3.90 12.07 -27.76
N LEU A 20 -3.74 13.39 -27.56
CA LEU A 20 -2.82 13.95 -26.56
C LEU A 20 -3.21 13.52 -25.14
N ALA A 21 -4.49 13.57 -24.79
CA ALA A 21 -4.97 13.13 -23.48
C ALA A 21 -4.70 11.64 -23.22
N ILE A 22 -4.89 10.79 -24.24
CA ILE A 22 -4.59 9.35 -24.16
C ILE A 22 -3.10 9.12 -23.95
N VAL A 23 -2.23 9.81 -24.69
CA VAL A 23 -0.77 9.68 -24.55
C VAL A 23 -0.30 10.14 -23.18
N ILE A 24 -0.82 11.25 -22.66
CA ILE A 24 -0.50 11.75 -21.32
C ILE A 24 -0.97 10.75 -20.26
N TRP A 25 -2.20 10.23 -20.38
CA TRP A 25 -2.73 9.24 -19.47
C TRP A 25 -1.89 7.96 -19.45
N TRP A 26 -1.50 7.46 -20.63
CA TRP A 26 -0.65 6.27 -20.75
C TRP A 26 0.77 6.50 -20.21
N SER A 27 1.32 7.70 -20.36
CA SER A 27 2.59 8.10 -19.77
C SER A 27 2.51 8.30 -18.25
N SER A 28 1.35 8.68 -17.72
CA SER A 28 1.12 8.91 -16.29
C SER A 28 0.84 7.63 -15.50
N GLN A 29 0.66 6.49 -16.18
CA GLN A 29 0.74 5.18 -15.56
C GLN A 29 2.16 5.05 -15.03
N MET A 30 2.38 5.44 -13.76
CA MET A 30 3.66 5.33 -13.08
C MET A 30 4.10 3.88 -13.23
N LYS A 31 5.08 3.65 -14.09
CA LYS A 31 5.68 2.32 -14.20
C LYS A 31 6.18 2.00 -12.79
N PRO A 32 5.84 0.82 -12.24
CA PRO A 32 6.34 0.42 -10.93
C PRO A 32 7.86 0.60 -10.96
N GLU A 33 8.38 1.22 -9.91
CA GLU A 33 9.80 1.49 -9.77
C GLU A 33 10.56 0.20 -10.05
N LYS A 34 11.42 0.21 -11.09
CA LYS A 34 12.20 -0.98 -11.43
C LYS A 34 13.10 -1.28 -10.26
N LYS A 35 12.93 -2.46 -9.64
CA LYS A 35 13.78 -2.93 -8.55
C LYS A 35 15.25 -2.77 -8.92
N PRO A 36 16.08 -2.18 -8.05
CA PRO A 36 17.52 -2.24 -8.22
C PRO A 36 17.95 -3.71 -8.20
N LEU A 37 18.78 -4.10 -9.17
CA LEU A 37 19.45 -5.40 -9.14
C LEU A 37 20.55 -5.32 -8.05
N PRO A 38 20.66 -6.32 -7.16
CA PRO A 38 21.72 -6.35 -6.15
C PRO A 38 23.10 -6.28 -6.80
N THR A 39 23.99 -5.46 -6.22
CA THR A 39 25.37 -5.23 -6.71
C THR A 39 26.41 -6.09 -5.97
N GLU A 40 25.99 -6.82 -4.94
CA GLU A 40 26.78 -7.80 -4.19
C GLU A 40 26.15 -9.20 -4.35
N GLU A 41 26.93 -10.28 -4.27
CA GLU A 41 26.47 -11.68 -4.26
C GLU A 41 25.77 -12.03 -2.94
N ASP A 42 24.78 -11.24 -2.58
CA ASP A 42 23.91 -11.50 -1.44
C ASP A 42 22.78 -12.43 -1.89
N TRP A 43 22.56 -13.49 -1.11
CA TRP A 43 21.37 -14.32 -1.26
C TRP A 43 20.17 -13.57 -0.67
N TYR A 44 19.05 -13.63 -1.38
CA TYR A 44 17.79 -13.05 -0.94
C TYR A 44 16.69 -14.10 -0.97
N VAL A 45 15.72 -13.95 -0.07
CA VAL A 45 14.50 -14.76 -0.05
C VAL A 45 13.32 -13.87 -0.38
N ILE A 46 12.47 -14.36 -1.29
CA ILE A 46 11.17 -13.76 -1.59
C ILE A 46 10.14 -14.54 -0.79
N PHE A 47 9.45 -13.85 0.11
CA PHE A 47 8.28 -14.39 0.80
C PHE A 47 7.04 -13.88 0.09
N SER A 48 6.12 -14.78 -0.23
CA SER A 48 4.84 -14.45 -0.87
C SER A 48 3.69 -15.02 -0.06
N VAL A 49 2.65 -14.21 0.14
CA VAL A 49 1.44 -14.59 0.85
C VAL A 49 0.23 -14.20 0.01
N ASN A 50 -0.81 -15.03 0.08
CA ASN A 50 -2.03 -14.83 -0.66
C ASN A 50 -3.22 -14.77 0.28
N ASN A 51 -4.27 -14.07 -0.14
CA ASN A 51 -5.55 -13.95 0.53
C ASN A 51 -5.42 -13.51 1.99
N GLN A 52 -4.55 -12.53 2.26
CA GLN A 52 -4.38 -11.96 3.60
C GLN A 52 -5.36 -10.81 3.79
N LYS A 53 -5.99 -10.74 4.96
CA LYS A 53 -6.80 -9.59 5.35
C LYS A 53 -5.94 -8.33 5.39
N ALA A 54 -6.47 -7.27 4.77
CA ALA A 54 -6.01 -5.90 4.96
C ALA A 54 -7.15 -5.09 5.58
N THR A 55 -6.86 -4.42 6.70
CA THR A 55 -7.78 -3.49 7.37
C THR A 55 -7.23 -2.07 7.31
N ALA A 56 -7.94 -1.12 7.90
CA ALA A 56 -7.47 0.25 8.04
C ALA A 56 -7.49 0.71 9.49
N TYR A 57 -6.50 1.52 9.85
CA TYR A 57 -6.43 2.20 11.14
C TYR A 57 -6.11 3.68 10.96
N THR A 58 -6.45 4.44 12.00
CA THR A 58 -5.99 5.82 12.19
C THR A 58 -5.07 5.86 13.41
N ASN A 59 -4.08 6.74 13.40
CA ASN A 59 -3.31 6.96 14.62
C ASN A 59 -4.14 7.78 15.62
N HIS A 60 -3.95 7.52 16.91
CA HIS A 60 -4.59 8.31 17.95
C HIS A 60 -4.19 9.79 17.82
N SER A 61 -5.17 10.69 17.98
CA SER A 61 -4.93 12.13 17.91
C SER A 61 -3.82 12.54 18.89
N GLY A 62 -2.72 13.10 18.37
CA GLY A 62 -1.54 13.50 19.16
C GLY A 62 -0.35 12.54 19.11
N ASN A 63 -0.51 11.29 18.66
CA ASN A 63 0.62 10.37 18.47
C ASN A 63 1.29 10.60 17.11
N ALA A 64 2.46 11.23 17.11
CA ALA A 64 3.17 11.53 15.86
C ALA A 64 3.97 10.36 15.30
N LEU A 65 4.28 9.34 16.12
CA LEU A 65 5.25 8.29 15.79
C LEU A 65 4.64 6.88 15.90
N SER A 66 5.01 6.02 14.95
CA SER A 66 4.76 4.58 14.95
C SER A 66 5.68 3.83 15.91
N SER A 67 5.45 2.53 16.10
CA SER A 67 6.32 1.69 16.94
C SER A 67 7.77 1.61 16.45
N SER A 68 8.02 1.83 15.15
CA SER A 68 9.39 1.97 14.60
C SER A 68 10.02 3.34 14.86
N GLY A 69 9.31 4.27 15.52
CA GLY A 69 9.73 5.66 15.72
C GLY A 69 9.61 6.54 14.47
N LYS A 70 8.96 6.08 13.41
CA LYS A 70 8.76 6.85 12.16
C LYS A 70 7.46 7.65 12.23
N LYS A 71 7.39 8.76 11.48
CA LYS A 71 6.12 9.46 11.26
C LYS A 71 5.23 8.63 10.35
N TYR A 72 3.92 8.66 10.60
CA TYR A 72 2.93 8.02 9.75
C TYR A 72 2.82 8.72 8.38
N PHE A 73 2.52 7.94 7.34
CA PHE A 73 2.27 8.41 5.98
C PHE A 73 1.35 7.45 5.22
N PHE A 74 0.62 7.94 4.21
CA PHE A 74 -0.18 7.08 3.34
C PHE A 74 0.71 6.12 2.56
N GLY A 75 0.35 4.84 2.55
CA GLY A 75 1.22 3.77 2.06
C GLY A 75 2.09 3.12 3.14
N SER A 76 1.85 3.44 4.41
CA SER A 76 2.46 2.74 5.54
C SER A 76 1.49 1.75 6.18
N VAL A 77 2.03 0.68 6.77
CA VAL A 77 1.25 -0.38 7.41
C VAL A 77 1.77 -0.77 8.78
N ALA A 78 0.85 -1.27 9.60
CA ALA A 78 1.12 -2.08 10.78
C ALA A 78 1.01 -3.57 10.43
N VAL A 79 1.76 -4.41 11.14
CA VAL A 79 1.65 -5.88 11.05
C VAL A 79 1.60 -6.49 12.44
N HIS A 80 1.28 -7.77 12.53
CA HIS A 80 1.41 -8.49 13.80
C HIS A 80 2.85 -8.44 14.34
N PRO A 81 3.04 -8.56 15.68
CA PRO A 81 4.34 -8.91 16.21
C PRO A 81 4.82 -10.24 15.61
N ARG A 82 6.09 -10.62 15.81
CA ARG A 82 6.64 -11.89 15.31
C ARG A 82 6.14 -13.07 16.11
N TYR A 83 5.95 -12.87 17.41
CA TYR A 83 5.46 -13.88 18.32
C TYR A 83 4.32 -13.30 19.17
N PRO A 84 3.30 -14.10 19.53
CA PRO A 84 2.25 -13.70 20.45
C PRO A 84 2.79 -13.23 21.81
N VAL A 85 2.29 -12.10 22.29
CA VAL A 85 2.72 -11.50 23.57
C VAL A 85 2.40 -12.42 24.75
N ASN A 86 1.27 -13.14 24.69
CA ASN A 86 0.91 -14.15 25.69
C ASN A 86 1.81 -15.39 25.70
N ALA A 87 2.70 -15.54 24.72
CA ALA A 87 3.74 -16.57 24.66
C ALA A 87 5.15 -16.00 24.94
N GLY A 88 5.26 -14.78 25.49
CA GLY A 88 6.53 -14.10 25.76
C GLY A 88 7.11 -13.34 24.57
N GLY A 89 6.31 -13.11 23.52
CA GLY A 89 6.69 -12.29 22.37
C GLY A 89 6.83 -10.80 22.71
N ASP A 90 7.77 -10.13 22.04
CA ASP A 90 7.94 -8.68 22.12
C ASP A 90 6.98 -7.99 21.14
N PRO A 91 6.04 -7.15 21.61
CA PRO A 91 5.07 -6.49 20.74
C PRO A 91 5.72 -5.53 19.73
N LEU A 92 6.95 -5.06 19.98
CA LEU A 92 7.66 -4.13 19.11
C LEU A 92 8.53 -4.82 18.06
N LYS A 93 8.54 -6.15 18.02
CA LYS A 93 9.26 -6.93 17.00
C LYS A 93 8.26 -7.48 16.00
N PRO A 94 8.11 -6.88 14.81
CA PRO A 94 7.09 -7.28 13.84
C PRO A 94 7.42 -8.63 13.18
N ILE A 95 6.37 -9.33 12.70
CA ILE A 95 6.52 -10.56 11.91
C ILE A 95 7.26 -10.29 10.60
N ILE A 96 6.92 -9.17 9.93
CA ILE A 96 7.65 -8.61 8.80
C ILE A 96 8.51 -7.45 9.31
N PRO A 97 9.84 -7.44 9.15
CA PRO A 97 10.71 -6.42 9.72
C PRO A 97 10.31 -4.98 9.34
N TYR A 98 10.53 -4.02 10.25
CA TYR A 98 10.35 -2.60 9.91
C TYR A 98 11.17 -2.19 8.70
N ASN A 99 10.67 -1.18 7.99
CA ASN A 99 11.21 -0.65 6.73
C ASN A 99 11.11 -1.59 5.53
N THR A 100 10.59 -2.81 5.71
CA THR A 100 10.29 -3.72 4.61
C THR A 100 9.22 -3.11 3.70
N VAL A 101 9.45 -3.21 2.40
CA VAL A 101 8.48 -2.84 1.37
C VAL A 101 7.71 -4.09 0.95
N LEU A 102 6.40 -4.04 1.12
CA LEU A 102 5.44 -5.00 0.61
C LEU A 102 5.07 -4.61 -0.81
N TYR A 103 5.16 -5.55 -1.73
CA TYR A 103 4.76 -5.37 -3.13
C TYR A 103 3.43 -6.08 -3.33
N LEU A 104 2.38 -5.30 -3.56
CA LEU A 104 1.03 -5.82 -3.76
C LEU A 104 0.87 -6.32 -5.20
N GLN A 105 0.14 -7.42 -5.38
CA GLN A 105 -0.22 -7.91 -6.70
C GLN A 105 -1.21 -6.97 -7.40
N GLU A 106 -2.20 -6.48 -6.66
CA GLU A 106 -3.18 -5.48 -7.08
C GLU A 106 -3.08 -4.26 -6.15
N PRO A 107 -3.31 -3.03 -6.67
CA PRO A 107 -3.16 -1.84 -5.85
C PRO A 107 -4.26 -1.74 -4.79
N LEU A 108 -3.91 -1.25 -3.61
CA LEU A 108 -4.88 -0.83 -2.60
C LEU A 108 -5.18 0.66 -2.76
N ASN A 109 -6.46 1.01 -2.75
CA ASN A 109 -6.90 2.40 -2.76
C ASN A 109 -6.90 2.96 -1.34
N ILE A 110 -6.02 3.92 -1.07
CA ILE A 110 -5.88 4.58 0.23
C ILE A 110 -6.18 6.06 0.01
N ASN A 111 -7.25 6.54 0.63
CA ASN A 111 -7.69 7.94 0.50
C ASN A 111 -7.80 8.42 -0.98
N GLY A 112 -8.36 7.57 -1.84
CA GLY A 112 -8.56 7.85 -3.26
C GLY A 112 -7.31 7.74 -4.14
N GLN A 113 -6.17 7.29 -3.60
CA GLN A 113 -4.94 7.08 -4.36
C GLN A 113 -4.58 5.58 -4.40
N PRO A 114 -4.21 5.02 -5.56
CA PRO A 114 -3.79 3.63 -5.67
C PRO A 114 -2.33 3.46 -5.22
N PHE A 115 -2.08 2.48 -4.36
CA PHE A 115 -0.75 2.09 -3.90
C PHE A 115 -0.44 0.65 -4.29
N TYR A 116 0.64 0.44 -5.05
CA TYR A 116 1.17 -0.90 -5.36
C TYR A 116 2.21 -1.39 -4.35
N THR A 117 2.65 -0.50 -3.47
CA THR A 117 3.63 -0.82 -2.45
C THR A 117 3.22 -0.21 -1.12
N LEU A 118 3.53 -0.93 -0.05
CA LEU A 118 3.29 -0.49 1.32
C LEU A 118 4.57 -0.68 2.13
N GLN A 119 4.86 0.21 3.07
CA GLN A 119 6.02 0.09 3.95
C GLN A 119 5.61 -0.25 5.37
N VAL A 120 6.24 -1.29 5.94
CA VAL A 120 6.04 -1.68 7.34
C VAL A 120 6.73 -0.67 8.25
N ILE A 121 5.97 0.06 9.06
CA ILE A 121 6.50 1.03 10.03
C ILE A 121 5.95 0.83 11.44
N ASP A 122 4.94 -0.01 11.60
CA ASP A 122 4.24 -0.16 12.87
C ASP A 122 3.99 -1.63 13.20
N THR A 123 3.71 -1.88 14.48
CA THR A 123 3.24 -3.15 15.01
C THR A 123 1.86 -2.93 15.58
N GLY A 124 0.89 -3.67 15.05
CA GLY A 124 -0.51 -3.53 15.39
C GLY A 124 -0.99 -4.62 16.34
N ASP A 125 -2.17 -5.14 16.04
CA ASP A 125 -2.89 -6.10 16.85
C ASP A 125 -2.00 -7.27 17.33
N ILE A 126 -1.98 -7.50 18.64
CA ILE A 126 -1.24 -8.59 19.27
C ILE A 126 -2.05 -9.89 19.34
N ASN A 127 -3.35 -9.82 18.99
CA ASN A 127 -4.28 -10.93 19.05
C ASN A 127 -4.47 -11.61 17.68
N TYR A 128 -3.54 -12.52 17.37
CA TYR A 128 -3.57 -13.35 16.15
C TYR A 128 -4.89 -14.11 15.92
N ARG A 129 -5.72 -14.29 16.95
CA ARG A 129 -7.00 -15.02 16.80
C ARG A 129 -8.01 -14.22 15.98
N LEU A 130 -7.95 -12.88 16.01
CA LEU A 130 -8.83 -12.02 15.21
C LEU A 130 -8.61 -12.20 13.70
N HIS A 131 -7.37 -12.56 13.32
CA HIS A 131 -6.94 -12.77 11.95
C HIS A 131 -6.34 -14.17 11.76
N SER A 132 -6.94 -15.20 12.37
CA SER A 132 -6.37 -16.57 12.37
C SER A 132 -6.21 -17.20 10.98
N ASP A 133 -7.02 -16.78 10.01
CA ASP A 133 -6.97 -17.12 8.59
C ASP A 133 -6.04 -16.20 7.77
N SER A 134 -5.43 -15.20 8.41
CA SER A 134 -4.56 -14.20 7.80
C SER A 134 -3.36 -13.88 8.72
N PRO A 135 -2.44 -14.85 8.92
CA PRO A 135 -1.30 -14.68 9.83
C PRO A 135 -0.34 -13.54 9.43
N TYR A 136 -0.38 -13.13 8.15
CA TYR A 136 0.32 -11.97 7.62
C TYR A 136 -0.68 -10.84 7.30
N TRP A 137 -1.65 -10.63 8.18
CA TRP A 137 -2.55 -9.48 8.14
C TRP A 137 -1.75 -8.16 8.15
N ILE A 138 -2.27 -7.18 7.42
CA ILE A 138 -1.75 -5.82 7.39
C ILE A 138 -2.84 -4.83 7.79
N ASP A 139 -2.47 -3.83 8.60
CA ASP A 139 -3.32 -2.69 8.90
C ASP A 139 -2.81 -1.46 8.15
N VAL A 140 -3.64 -0.86 7.32
CA VAL A 140 -3.26 0.22 6.42
C VAL A 140 -3.54 1.56 7.09
N TYR A 141 -2.54 2.45 7.11
CA TYR A 141 -2.71 3.77 7.71
C TYR A 141 -3.62 4.66 6.85
N HIS A 142 -4.72 5.12 7.43
CA HIS A 142 -5.75 5.95 6.77
C HIS A 142 -5.80 7.40 7.24
N GLY A 143 -4.84 7.84 8.07
CA GLY A 143 -4.72 9.24 8.49
C GLY A 143 -4.81 9.43 10.00
N SER A 144 -4.90 10.71 10.39
CA SER A 144 -5.05 11.12 11.79
C SER A 144 -6.39 10.72 12.38
N GLY A 145 -6.53 10.71 13.71
CA GLY A 145 -7.82 10.53 14.39
C GLY A 145 -8.85 11.67 14.15
N ASP A 146 -8.78 12.35 13.00
CA ASP A 146 -9.78 13.32 12.55
C ASP A 146 -10.98 12.62 11.90
N TYR A 147 -12.09 13.36 11.79
CA TYR A 147 -13.36 12.83 11.30
C TYR A 147 -13.28 12.17 9.92
N TRP A 148 -12.56 12.78 8.97
CA TRP A 148 -12.50 12.29 7.60
C TRP A 148 -11.67 11.02 7.47
N SER A 149 -10.53 10.98 8.15
CA SER A 149 -9.69 9.79 8.23
C SER A 149 -10.41 8.62 8.90
N ILE A 150 -11.22 8.88 9.94
CA ILE A 150 -12.05 7.85 10.57
C ILE A 150 -13.09 7.30 9.59
N VAL A 151 -13.86 8.16 8.92
CA VAL A 151 -14.84 7.73 7.92
C VAL A 151 -14.16 6.93 6.80
N ASN A 152 -13.05 7.43 6.26
CA ASN A 152 -12.29 6.74 5.22
C ASN A 152 -11.75 5.38 5.68
N SER A 153 -11.36 5.24 6.95
CA SER A 153 -10.91 3.96 7.52
C SER A 153 -12.07 2.96 7.66
N GLN A 154 -13.27 3.43 7.97
CA GLN A 154 -14.46 2.59 8.07
C GLN A 154 -14.94 2.12 6.70
N ASP A 155 -14.96 3.03 5.73
CA ASP A 155 -15.35 2.75 4.34
C ASP A 155 -14.40 1.77 3.64
N PHE A 156 -13.12 1.73 4.05
CA PHE A 156 -12.16 0.76 3.54
C PHE A 156 -12.56 -0.69 3.87
N GLY A 157 -13.17 -0.91 5.04
CA GLY A 157 -13.63 -2.22 5.49
C GLY A 157 -12.50 -3.25 5.57
N ILE A 158 -12.82 -4.50 5.21
CA ILE A 158 -11.85 -5.61 5.09
C ILE A 158 -11.63 -5.86 3.60
N GLN A 159 -10.38 -5.76 3.18
CA GLN A 159 -9.92 -6.17 1.86
C GLN A 159 -9.12 -7.48 1.98
N TYR A 160 -8.98 -8.21 0.87
CA TYR A 160 -8.10 -9.38 0.78
C TYR A 160 -7.03 -9.10 -0.26
N VAL A 161 -5.78 -9.29 0.12
CA VAL A 161 -4.63 -8.93 -0.70
C VAL A 161 -3.62 -10.07 -0.82
N ASP A 162 -3.01 -10.10 -2.00
CA ASP A 162 -1.85 -10.92 -2.32
C ASP A 162 -0.65 -10.00 -2.40
N TYR A 163 0.44 -10.36 -1.72
CA TYR A 163 1.65 -9.56 -1.72
C TYR A 163 2.89 -10.37 -1.40
N TYR A 164 4.04 -9.78 -1.67
CA TYR A 164 5.32 -10.38 -1.36
C TYR A 164 6.30 -9.33 -0.83
N TRP A 165 7.37 -9.78 -0.18
CA TRP A 165 8.49 -8.94 0.22
C TRP A 165 9.82 -9.70 0.05
N ILE A 166 10.91 -8.96 0.16
CA ILE A 166 12.26 -9.48 -0.04
C ILE A 166 13.06 -9.23 1.23
N GLU A 167 13.71 -10.27 1.74
CA GLU A 167 14.69 -10.14 2.82
C GLU A 167 16.05 -10.69 2.37
N LYS A 168 17.12 -10.10 2.89
CA LYS A 168 18.47 -10.65 2.77
C LYS A 168 18.53 -11.96 3.56
N TRP A 169 19.03 -13.02 2.92
CA TRP A 169 19.27 -14.30 3.58
C TRP A 169 20.29 -14.11 4.70
N LYS A 170 19.99 -14.64 5.89
CA LYS A 170 20.81 -14.53 7.10
C LYS A 170 20.98 -15.89 7.75
#